data_AF-A0A3M3Y6C6-F1
#
_entry.id   AF-A0A3M3Y6C6-F1
#
_cell.length_a   1.000
_cell.length_b   1.000
_cell.length_c   1.000
_cell.angle_alpha   90.00
_cell.angle_beta   90.00
_cell.angle_gamma   90.00
#
_symmetry.space_group_name_H-M   'P 1'
#
loop_
_entity.id
_entity.type
_entity.pdbx_description
1 polymer ?
#
loop_
_entity_poly.entity_id
_entity_poly.type
_entity_poly.pdbx_seq_one_letter_code
_entity_poly.pdbx_strand_id
1 'polypeptide(L)'
;MHNCTETQAVCRGCGLKLRGSPSWKGGLAYHPEPGGTVHRCHYGGWVCSRRCDIRACVELEGTMPGCGSVNGYDRLSPYAKKSIECNWPEAA
;
A
#
# COMPACT_ATOMS: atom_id res chain seq x y z
N MET A 1 11.97 3.55 -6.42
CA MET A 1 11.99 2.19 -5.83
C MET A 1 12.01 2.31 -4.32
N HIS A 2 11.01 1.79 -3.63
CA HIS A 2 10.93 1.81 -2.17
C HIS A 2 11.74 0.61 -1.64
N ASN A 3 12.94 0.87 -1.13
CA ASN A 3 13.89 -0.16 -0.70
C ASN A 3 13.41 -0.83 0.60
N CYS A 4 12.56 -1.85 0.47
CA CYS A 4 12.45 -2.86 1.53
C CYS A 4 13.83 -3.50 1.69
N THR A 5 14.38 -3.53 2.90
CA THR A 5 15.61 -4.29 3.12
C THR A 5 15.28 -5.78 3.09
N GLU A 6 16.28 -6.66 3.06
CA GLU A 6 16.04 -8.11 3.11
C GLU A 6 15.29 -8.56 4.37
N THR A 7 15.27 -7.73 5.42
CA THR A 7 14.74 -8.06 6.75
C THR A 7 13.64 -7.13 7.22
N GLN A 8 13.39 -6.01 6.53
CA GLN A 8 12.48 -4.97 7.02
C GLN A 8 11.42 -4.58 5.99
N ALA A 9 10.16 -4.70 6.41
CA ALA A 9 9.02 -4.13 5.71
C ALA A 9 9.06 -2.59 5.71
N VAL A 10 8.69 -1.98 4.59
CA VAL A 10 8.58 -0.53 4.44
C VAL A 10 7.23 -0.20 3.84
N CYS A 11 6.55 0.81 4.39
CA CYS A 11 5.32 1.34 3.82
C CYS A 11 5.62 1.95 2.45
N ARG A 12 4.95 1.47 1.40
CA ARG A 12 5.14 1.95 0.04
C ARG A 12 4.61 3.37 -0.18
N GLY A 13 3.63 3.81 0.61
CA GLY A 13 3.05 5.15 0.45
C GLY A 13 3.85 6.28 1.11
N CYS A 14 4.50 6.03 2.25
CA CYS A 14 5.21 7.08 3.00
C CYS A 14 6.67 6.75 3.36
N GLY A 15 7.14 5.53 3.09
CA GLY A 15 8.47 5.10 3.48
C GLY A 15 8.63 4.75 4.96
N LEU A 16 7.55 4.71 5.74
CA LEU A 16 7.60 4.31 7.15
C LEU A 16 8.19 2.90 7.30
N LYS A 17 9.17 2.77 8.17
CA LYS A 17 9.76 1.48 8.54
C LYS A 17 8.79 0.69 9.40
N LEU A 18 8.30 -0.42 8.88
CA LEU A 18 7.41 -1.33 9.57
C LEU A 18 8.22 -2.41 10.28
N ARG A 19 7.62 -3.05 11.28
CA ARG A 19 8.19 -4.23 11.93
C ARG A 19 7.81 -5.47 11.12
N GLY A 20 8.69 -6.46 11.06
CA GLY A 20 8.43 -7.70 10.33
C GLY A 20 8.93 -7.69 8.88
N SER A 21 8.41 -8.64 8.10
CA SER A 21 9.03 -9.07 6.86
C SER A 21 8.54 -8.32 5.63
N PRO A 22 9.41 -8.10 4.61
CA PRO A 22 8.99 -7.55 3.33
C PRO A 22 7.85 -8.35 2.69
N SER A 23 6.95 -7.66 1.99
CA SER A 23 5.72 -8.28 1.45
C SER A 23 6.01 -9.42 0.47
N TRP A 24 7.13 -9.37 -0.25
CA TRP A 24 7.53 -10.38 -1.23
C TRP A 24 8.06 -11.68 -0.58
N LYS A 25 8.45 -11.64 0.70
CA LYS A 25 8.84 -12.84 1.47
C LYS A 25 7.64 -13.57 2.10
N GLY A 26 6.43 -13.07 1.90
CA GLY A 26 5.20 -13.68 2.44
C GLY A 26 5.04 -13.63 3.97
N GLY A 27 5.96 -13.02 4.71
CA GLY A 27 5.83 -12.81 6.15
C GLY A 27 4.87 -11.66 6.48
N LEU A 28 4.54 -11.48 7.77
CA LEU A 28 3.66 -10.40 8.24
C LEU A 28 4.44 -9.10 8.51
N ALA A 29 3.76 -7.96 8.40
CA ALA A 29 4.27 -6.66 8.80
C ALA A 29 3.33 -5.97 9.79
N TYR A 30 3.91 -5.21 10.71
CA TYR A 30 3.21 -4.55 11.81
C TYR A 30 3.60 -3.08 11.89
N HIS A 31 2.63 -2.26 12.30
CA HIS A 31 2.87 -0.84 12.54
C HIS A 31 3.80 -0.65 13.74
N PRO A 32 4.75 0.30 13.72
CA PRO A 32 5.63 0.54 14.88
C PRO A 32 4.89 1.13 16.08
N GLU A 33 3.82 1.90 15.84
CA GLU A 33 2.98 2.49 16.89
C GLU A 33 1.85 1.56 17.32
N PRO A 34 1.51 1.53 18.62
CA PRO A 34 0.38 0.76 19.13
C PRO A 34 -0.94 1.26 18.53
N GLY A 35 -1.77 0.34 18.05
CA GLY A 35 -3.05 0.64 17.40
C GLY A 35 -2.96 0.97 15.91
N GLY A 36 -1.75 1.08 15.35
CA GLY A 36 -1.60 1.24 13.91
C GLY A 36 -1.88 -0.07 13.16
N THR A 37 -2.53 0.04 12.00
CA THR A 37 -2.81 -1.09 11.13
C THR A 37 -1.87 -1.11 9.93
N VAL A 38 -1.62 -2.30 9.41
CA VAL A 38 -0.84 -2.51 8.19
C VAL A 38 -1.61 -3.44 7.29
N HIS A 39 -1.81 -3.02 6.05
CA HIS A 39 -2.47 -3.82 5.04
C HIS A 39 -1.55 -4.02 3.83
N ARG A 40 -1.87 -5.02 3.02
CA ARG A 40 -1.21 -5.23 1.74
C ARG A 40 -1.98 -4.45 0.67
N CYS A 41 -1.28 -3.61 -0.06
CA CYS A 41 -1.81 -2.89 -1.21
C CYS A 41 -2.27 -3.88 -2.31
N HIS A 42 -3.24 -3.47 -3.14
CA HIS A 42 -3.78 -4.29 -4.24
C HIS A 42 -2.68 -4.87 -5.14
N TYR A 43 -1.72 -4.03 -5.52
CA TYR A 43 -0.59 -4.38 -6.39
C TYR A 43 0.64 -4.90 -5.64
N GLY A 44 0.49 -5.19 -4.34
CA GLY A 44 1.56 -5.66 -3.47
C GLY A 44 2.36 -4.54 -2.80
N GLY A 45 3.05 -4.92 -1.72
CA GLY A 45 3.68 -3.97 -0.81
C GLY A 45 2.82 -3.69 0.42
N TRP A 46 3.47 -3.31 1.52
CA TRP A 46 2.81 -2.94 2.76
C TRP A 46 2.44 -1.47 2.77
N VAL A 47 1.32 -1.14 3.40
CA VAL A 47 0.83 0.23 3.57
C VAL A 47 0.26 0.43 4.98
N CYS A 48 0.56 1.58 5.58
CA CYS A 48 0.23 1.87 6.99
C CYS A 48 -1.03 2.72 7.18
N SER A 49 -1.65 3.20 6.09
CA SER A 49 -2.88 3.98 6.16
C SER A 49 -3.60 3.96 4.82
N ARG A 50 -4.90 4.29 4.83
CA ARG A 50 -5.70 4.45 3.60
C ARG A 50 -5.05 5.39 2.59
N ARG A 51 -4.54 6.54 3.06
CA ARG A 51 -3.83 7.50 2.21
C ARG A 51 -2.57 6.89 1.57
N CYS A 52 -1.84 6.06 2.31
CA CYS A 52 -0.67 5.36 1.78
C CYS A 52 -1.04 4.27 0.77
N ASP A 53 -2.18 3.60 0.96
CA ASP A 53 -2.71 2.62 0.00
C ASP A 53 -3.08 3.29 -1.32
N ILE A 54 -3.85 4.39 -1.26
CA ILE A 54 -4.20 5.19 -2.44
C ILE A 54 -2.94 5.66 -3.18
N ARG A 55 -1.98 6.25 -2.45
CA ARG A 55 -0.74 6.75 -3.07
C ARG A 55 0.06 5.63 -3.72
N ALA A 56 0.18 4.47 -3.07
CA ALA A 56 0.87 3.32 -3.61
C ALA A 56 0.19 2.76 -4.87
N CYS A 57 -1.14 2.66 -4.87
CA CYS A 57 -1.92 2.25 -6.04
C CYS A 57 -1.77 3.25 -7.20
N VAL A 58 -1.83 4.56 -6.92
CA VAL A 58 -1.68 5.61 -7.95
C VAL A 58 -0.30 5.55 -8.59
N GLU A 59 0.76 5.43 -7.79
CA GLU A 59 2.13 5.29 -8.31
C GLU A 59 2.28 4.03 -9.17
N LEU A 60 1.71 2.90 -8.72
CA LEU A 60 1.80 1.64 -9.44
C LEU A 60 1.00 1.65 -10.75
N GLU A 61 -0.29 1.98 -10.71
CA GLU A 61 -1.11 2.06 -11.92
C GLU A 61 -0.57 3.10 -12.91
N GLY A 62 -0.07 4.24 -12.43
CA GLY A 62 0.54 5.26 -13.28
C GLY A 62 1.80 4.80 -14.02
N THR A 63 2.47 3.74 -13.54
CA THR A 63 3.60 3.10 -14.24
C THR A 63 3.19 1.93 -15.14
N MET A 64 1.93 1.48 -15.08
CA MET A 64 1.48 0.35 -15.89
C MET A 64 1.19 0.78 -17.32
N PRO A 65 1.65 0.00 -18.32
CA PRO A 65 1.32 0.27 -19.71
C PRO A 65 -0.19 0.17 -19.92
N GLY A 66 -0.80 1.21 -20.51
CA GLY A 66 -2.23 1.26 -20.82
C GLY A 66 -3.13 1.90 -19.76
N CYS A 67 -2.63 2.21 -18.55
CA CYS A 67 -3.42 2.89 -17.51
C CYS A 67 -3.52 4.42 -17.67
N GLY A 68 -2.69 5.03 -18.51
CA GLY A 68 -2.65 6.49 -18.69
C GLY A 68 -2.17 7.23 -17.44
N SER A 69 -2.41 8.54 -17.37
CA SER A 69 -2.01 9.37 -16.23
C SER A 69 -2.97 9.19 -15.04
N VAL A 70 -2.79 8.12 -14.28
CA VAL A 70 -3.43 7.94 -12.97
C VAL A 70 -2.78 8.88 -11.97
N ASN A 71 -3.54 9.82 -11.43
CA ASN A 71 -3.05 10.88 -10.53
C ASN A 71 -3.87 11.02 -9.23
N GLY A 72 -4.88 10.17 -9.03
CA GLY A 72 -5.82 10.27 -7.94
C GLY A 72 -6.67 9.02 -7.75
N TYR A 73 -7.37 8.95 -6.61
CA TYR A 73 -8.25 7.83 -6.27
C TYR A 73 -9.35 7.62 -7.30
N ASP A 74 -9.93 8.69 -7.82
CA ASP A 74 -11.00 8.69 -8.82
C ASP A 74 -10.59 7.98 -10.13
N ARG A 75 -9.31 8.04 -10.48
CA ARG A 75 -8.76 7.42 -11.69
C ARG A 75 -8.22 6.00 -11.50
N LEU A 76 -8.20 5.49 -10.26
CA LEU A 76 -7.78 4.12 -9.99
C LEU A 76 -8.75 3.11 -10.61
N SER A 77 -8.19 1.93 -10.93
CA SER A 77 -8.97 0.77 -11.35
C SER A 77 -10.04 0.41 -10.31
N PRO A 78 -11.21 -0.12 -10.75
CA PRO A 78 -12.25 -0.58 -9.83
C PRO A 78 -11.76 -1.62 -8.82
N TYR A 79 -10.78 -2.44 -9.20
CA TYR A 79 -10.20 -3.47 -8.33
C TYR A 79 -9.32 -2.88 -7.23
N ALA A 80 -8.50 -1.87 -7.56
CA ALA A 80 -7.72 -1.16 -6.55
C ALA A 80 -8.61 -0.41 -5.56
N LYS A 81 -9.66 0.29 -6.06
CA LYS A 81 -10.66 0.96 -5.21
C LYS A 81 -11.32 -0.01 -4.23
N LYS A 82 -11.85 -1.12 -4.75
CA LYS A 82 -12.47 -2.17 -3.92
C LYS A 82 -11.49 -2.72 -2.86
N SER A 83 -10.24 -2.96 -3.24
CA SER A 83 -9.22 -3.40 -2.29
C SER A 83 -8.97 -2.39 -1.17
N ILE A 84 -8.92 -1.09 -1.50
CA ILE A 84 -8.73 -0.01 -0.54
C ILE A 84 -9.93 0.08 0.40
N GLU A 85 -11.15 0.00 -0.13
CA GLU A 85 -12.38 0.03 0.67
C GLU A 85 -12.47 -1.17 1.63
N CYS A 86 -12.09 -2.38 1.18
CA CYS A 86 -12.05 -3.55 2.06
C CYS A 86 -10.97 -3.45 3.15
N ASN A 87 -9.79 -2.91 2.81
CA ASN A 87 -8.70 -2.73 3.78
C ASN A 87 -8.98 -1.61 4.78
N TRP A 88 -9.66 -0.55 4.33
CA TRP A 88 -9.83 0.71 5.05
C TRP A 88 -11.29 1.17 5.00
N PRO A 89 -12.21 0.45 5.68
CA PRO A 89 -13.59 0.91 5.79
C PRO A 89 -13.60 2.29 6.44
N GLU A 90 -14.22 3.28 5.80
CA GLU A 90 -14.55 4.53 6.48
C GLU A 90 -15.51 4.15 7.61
N ALA A 91 -15.20 4.56 8.84
CA ALA A 91 -16.12 4.37 9.95
C ALA A 91 -17.44 5.05 9.58
N ALA A 92 -18.49 4.24 9.47
CA ALA A 92 -19.85 4.68 9.18
C ALA A 92 -20.36 5.64 10.28
#